data_AF-A0A2A9EJ16-F1
#
_entry.id   AF-A0A2A9EJ16-F1
#
_cell.length_a   1.000
_cell.length_b   1.000
_cell.length_c   1.000
_cell.angle_alpha   90.00
_cell.angle_beta   90.00
_cell.angle_gamma   90.00
#
_symmetry.space_group_name_H-M   'P 1'
#
loop_
_entity.id
_entity.type
_entity.pdbx_description
1 polymer ?
#
loop_
_entity_poly.entity_id
_entity_poly.type
_entity_poly.pdbx_seq_one_letter_code
_entity_poly.pdbx_strand_id
1 'polypeptide(L)'
;MPRTQDLLRRFRPAGAPGAAAAAGVPADRVAELTSELEPVLQLLAETQDEVARIRHEAQDAADRRRREAAAEAGALVARAHRDAAGERADAALQVSREAAREREERLRAAEEEAAAIRTRAAARMDDMVARALAEARRALVAEAGP
;
A
#
# COMPACT_ATOMS: atom_id res chain seq x y z
N MET A 1 -101.23 -55.18 17.37
CA MET A 1 -101.23 -54.19 16.28
C MET A 1 -100.99 -52.81 16.89
N PRO A 2 -99.86 -52.15 16.61
CA PRO A 2 -99.60 -50.80 17.14
C PRO A 2 -100.69 -49.83 16.67
N ARG A 3 -101.17 -48.95 17.56
CA ARG A 3 -102.27 -48.03 17.27
C ARG A 3 -101.77 -46.92 16.34
N THR A 4 -102.62 -46.46 15.43
CA THR A 4 -102.30 -45.40 14.43
C THR A 4 -101.70 -44.14 15.06
N GLN A 5 -102.04 -43.84 16.32
CA GLN A 5 -101.47 -42.73 17.09
C GLN A 5 -99.96 -42.88 17.40
N ASP A 6 -99.46 -44.11 17.56
CA ASP A 6 -98.04 -44.36 17.82
C ASP A 6 -97.19 -44.14 16.56
N LEU A 7 -97.75 -44.44 15.38
CA LEU A 7 -97.11 -44.19 14.09
C LEU A 7 -96.96 -42.69 13.83
N LEU A 8 -97.99 -41.90 14.15
CA LEU A 8 -98.00 -40.45 13.92
C LEU A 8 -97.10 -39.68 14.90
N ARG A 9 -96.85 -40.20 16.10
CA ARG A 9 -95.88 -39.61 17.05
C ARG A 9 -94.45 -39.63 16.53
N ARG A 10 -94.11 -40.58 15.64
CA ARG A 10 -92.77 -40.74 15.07
C ARG A 10 -92.44 -39.71 13.98
N PHE A 11 -93.46 -39.09 13.41
CA PHE A 11 -93.34 -38.01 12.42
C PHE A 11 -93.49 -36.62 13.02
N ARG A 12 -93.45 -36.50 14.37
CA ARG A 12 -93.37 -35.18 14.98
C ARG A 12 -92.01 -34.58 14.60
N PRO A 13 -91.97 -33.38 13.99
CA PRO A 13 -90.71 -32.73 13.67
C PRO A 13 -89.90 -32.63 14.98
N ALA A 14 -88.68 -33.15 14.98
CA ALA A 14 -87.72 -32.76 16.00
C ALA A 14 -87.67 -31.23 15.96
N GLY A 15 -87.94 -30.57 17.10
CA GLY A 15 -87.94 -29.11 17.17
C GLY A 15 -86.69 -28.53 16.53
N ALA A 16 -86.80 -27.31 16.01
CA ALA A 16 -85.68 -26.63 15.36
C ALA A 16 -84.41 -26.78 16.21
N PRO A 17 -83.26 -27.20 15.63
CA PRO A 17 -82.01 -27.22 16.35
C PRO A 17 -81.80 -25.85 17.00
N GLY A 18 -81.42 -25.84 18.28
CA GLY A 18 -81.21 -24.61 19.03
C GLY A 18 -80.26 -23.68 18.29
N ALA A 19 -80.41 -22.36 18.51
CA ALA A 19 -79.57 -21.33 17.92
C ALA A 19 -78.10 -21.77 17.96
N ALA A 20 -77.40 -21.65 16.82
CA ALA A 20 -75.97 -21.92 16.76
C ALA A 20 -75.29 -21.13 17.88
N ALA A 21 -74.76 -21.82 18.88
CA ALA A 21 -73.84 -21.20 19.81
C ALA A 21 -72.73 -20.56 18.98
N ALA A 22 -72.23 -19.39 19.41
CA ALA A 22 -71.13 -18.68 18.76
C ALA A 22 -69.92 -19.61 18.62
N ALA A 23 -69.87 -20.34 17.53
CA ALA A 23 -68.86 -21.34 17.28
C ALA A 23 -67.61 -20.61 16.80
N GLY A 24 -66.62 -20.50 17.68
CA GLY A 24 -65.24 -20.80 17.32
C GLY A 24 -64.45 -19.73 16.57
N VAL A 25 -64.76 -18.44 16.71
CA VAL A 25 -63.81 -17.39 16.30
C VAL A 25 -63.14 -16.82 17.55
N PRO A 26 -61.83 -17.03 17.73
CA PRO A 26 -61.06 -16.45 18.82
C PRO A 26 -61.24 -14.93 18.84
N ALA A 27 -61.61 -14.38 20.00
CA ALA A 27 -61.86 -12.95 20.18
C ALA A 27 -60.59 -12.10 19.97
N ASP A 28 -59.41 -12.72 20.10
CA ASP A 28 -58.11 -12.09 19.89
C ASP A 28 -57.18 -13.01 19.10
N ARG A 29 -57.28 -12.91 17.77
CA ARG A 29 -56.41 -13.63 16.84
C ARG A 29 -54.93 -13.29 17.01
N VAL A 30 -54.61 -12.08 17.50
CA VAL A 30 -53.22 -11.64 17.67
C VAL A 30 -52.61 -12.36 18.87
N ALA A 31 -53.32 -12.43 20.00
CA ALA A 31 -52.86 -13.12 21.19
C ALA A 31 -52.61 -14.62 20.94
N GLU A 32 -53.48 -15.29 20.19
CA GLU A 32 -53.27 -16.70 19.80
C GLU A 32 -52.03 -16.87 18.90
N LEU A 33 -51.93 -16.08 17.83
CA LEU A 33 -50.77 -16.12 16.93
C LEU A 33 -49.46 -15.84 17.68
N THR A 34 -49.45 -14.89 18.60
CA THR A 34 -48.30 -14.62 19.46
C THR A 34 -47.99 -15.84 20.32
N SER A 35 -48.98 -16.45 20.97
CA SER A 35 -48.76 -17.63 21.81
C SER A 35 -48.25 -18.85 21.02
N GLU A 36 -48.63 -18.98 19.75
CA GLU A 36 -48.18 -20.05 18.86
C GLU A 36 -46.77 -19.80 18.31
N LEU A 37 -46.43 -18.56 17.96
CA LEU A 37 -45.18 -18.22 17.28
C LEU A 37 -44.04 -17.87 18.23
N GLU A 38 -44.33 -17.32 19.41
CA GLU A 38 -43.31 -16.86 20.36
C GLU A 38 -42.30 -17.96 20.75
N PRO A 39 -42.71 -19.22 21.03
CA PRO A 39 -41.74 -20.29 21.30
C PRO A 39 -40.82 -20.60 20.12
N VAL A 40 -41.33 -20.54 18.89
CA VAL A 40 -40.54 -20.80 17.66
C VAL A 40 -39.57 -19.65 17.39
N LEU A 41 -40.01 -18.41 17.62
CA LEU A 41 -39.17 -17.22 17.46
C LEU A 41 -38.10 -17.12 18.57
N GLN A 42 -38.38 -17.59 19.78
CA GLN A 42 -37.37 -17.70 20.86
C GLN A 42 -36.21 -18.62 20.48
N LEU A 43 -36.47 -19.73 19.76
CA LEU A 43 -35.41 -20.61 19.25
C LEU A 43 -34.48 -19.88 18.25
N LEU A 44 -34.97 -18.85 17.55
CA LEU A 44 -34.17 -18.05 16.63
C LEU A 44 -33.38 -16.94 17.34
N ALA A 45 -33.82 -16.46 18.51
CA ALA A 45 -33.17 -15.35 19.22
C ALA A 45 -31.71 -15.68 19.56
N GLU A 46 -31.46 -16.87 20.12
CA GLU A 46 -30.10 -17.33 20.43
C GLU A 46 -29.22 -17.43 19.16
N THR A 47 -29.80 -17.88 18.05
CA THR A 47 -29.08 -17.97 16.77
C THR A 47 -28.76 -16.58 16.20
N GLN A 48 -29.67 -15.60 16.37
CA GLN A 48 -29.45 -14.23 15.92
C GLN A 48 -28.33 -13.54 16.73
N ASP A 49 -28.33 -13.74 18.05
CA ASP A 49 -27.26 -13.26 18.93
C ASP A 49 -25.92 -13.89 18.55
N GLU A 50 -25.91 -15.18 18.27
CA GLU A 50 -24.71 -15.90 17.83
C GLU A 50 -24.16 -15.35 16.51
N VAL A 51 -25.04 -15.12 15.52
CA VAL A 51 -24.64 -14.54 14.24
C VAL A 51 -24.10 -13.12 14.42
N ALA A 52 -24.71 -12.31 15.29
CA ALA A 52 -24.23 -10.97 15.60
C ALA A 52 -22.84 -11.00 16.22
N ARG A 53 -22.61 -11.91 17.18
CA ARG A 53 -21.31 -12.13 17.82
C ARG A 53 -20.24 -12.54 16.80
N ILE A 54 -20.51 -13.56 15.98
CA ILE A 54 -19.56 -14.04 14.96
C ILE A 54 -19.19 -12.91 13.99
N ARG A 55 -20.17 -12.10 13.56
CA ARG A 55 -19.92 -10.96 12.67
C ARG A 55 -19.02 -9.91 13.32
N HIS A 56 -19.28 -9.59 14.58
CA HIS A 56 -18.49 -8.63 15.33
C HIS A 56 -17.04 -9.12 15.49
N GLU A 57 -16.85 -10.37 15.93
CA GLU A 57 -15.53 -10.97 16.08
C GLU A 57 -14.76 -11.03 14.75
N ALA A 58 -15.45 -11.35 13.65
CA ALA A 58 -14.86 -11.37 12.32
C ALA A 58 -14.41 -9.98 11.86
N GLN A 59 -15.21 -8.94 12.15
CA GLN A 59 -14.85 -7.54 11.86
C GLN A 59 -13.61 -7.12 12.65
N ASP A 60 -13.58 -7.38 13.96
CA ASP A 60 -12.44 -7.06 14.80
C ASP A 60 -11.17 -7.79 14.35
N ALA A 61 -11.30 -9.07 13.98
CA ALA A 61 -10.18 -9.85 13.45
C ALA A 61 -9.68 -9.29 12.12
N ALA A 62 -10.57 -8.87 11.23
CA ALA A 62 -10.20 -8.21 9.98
C ALA A 62 -9.47 -6.89 10.24
N ASP A 63 -9.94 -6.08 11.18
CA ASP A 63 -9.30 -4.81 11.55
C ASP A 63 -7.93 -4.98 12.20
N ARG A 64 -7.76 -6.01 13.04
CA ARG A 64 -6.43 -6.37 13.56
C ARG A 64 -5.47 -6.74 12.43
N ARG A 65 -5.87 -7.68 11.56
CA ARG A 65 -5.04 -8.10 10.42
C ARG A 65 -4.69 -6.95 9.47
N ARG A 66 -5.64 -6.04 9.21
CA ARG A 66 -5.37 -4.83 8.40
C ARG A 66 -4.31 -3.93 9.03
N ARG A 67 -4.41 -3.70 10.35
CA ARG A 67 -3.44 -2.88 11.08
C ARG A 67 -2.05 -3.53 11.13
N GLU A 68 -1.98 -4.83 11.39
CA GLU A 68 -0.74 -5.61 11.37
C GLU A 68 -0.07 -5.55 9.99
N ALA A 69 -0.82 -5.85 8.92
CA ALA A 69 -0.30 -5.80 7.55
C ALA A 69 0.19 -4.39 7.17
N ALA A 70 -0.53 -3.33 7.58
CA ALA A 70 -0.10 -1.95 7.34
C ALA A 70 1.19 -1.61 8.09
N ALA A 71 1.34 -2.08 9.33
CA ALA A 71 2.55 -1.88 10.13
C ALA A 71 3.76 -2.62 9.51
N GLU A 72 3.56 -3.87 9.09
CA GLU A 72 4.59 -4.67 8.43
C GLU A 72 5.03 -4.05 7.09
N ALA A 73 4.07 -3.62 6.26
CA ALA A 73 4.36 -2.94 5.01
C ALA A 73 5.13 -1.63 5.25
N GLY A 74 4.73 -0.85 6.26
CA GLY A 74 5.42 0.37 6.66
C GLY A 74 6.87 0.09 7.11
N ALA A 75 7.08 -0.95 7.90
CA ALA A 75 8.41 -1.37 8.34
C ALA A 75 9.31 -1.82 7.18
N LEU A 76 8.74 -2.57 6.22
CA LEU A 76 9.44 -3.01 5.01
C LEU A 76 9.88 -1.83 4.15
N VAL A 77 8.98 -0.88 3.88
CA VAL A 77 9.29 0.33 3.10
C VAL A 77 10.34 1.18 3.81
N ALA A 78 10.22 1.37 5.13
CA ALA A 78 11.21 2.12 5.91
C ALA A 78 12.60 1.46 5.87
N ARG A 79 12.65 0.12 5.91
CA ARG A 79 13.91 -0.63 5.73
C ARG A 79 14.48 -0.42 4.33
N ALA A 80 13.67 -0.61 3.29
CA ALA A 80 14.10 -0.42 1.91
C ALA A 80 14.67 0.98 1.66
N HIS A 81 14.08 2.03 2.25
CA HIS A 81 14.63 3.39 2.16
C HIS A 81 15.98 3.55 2.84
N ARG A 82 16.19 2.93 4.01
CA ARG A 82 17.50 2.95 4.70
C ARG A 82 18.55 2.21 3.90
N ASP A 83 18.21 1.02 3.40
CA ASP A 83 19.12 0.18 2.61
C ASP A 83 19.52 0.92 1.32
N ALA A 84 18.54 1.48 0.59
CA ALA A 84 18.81 2.27 -0.61
C ALA A 84 19.63 3.55 -0.35
N ALA A 85 19.48 4.18 0.82
CA ALA A 85 20.30 5.33 1.20
C ALA A 85 21.76 4.89 1.47
N GLY A 86 21.96 3.75 2.14
CA GLY A 86 23.27 3.14 2.36
C GLY A 86 23.97 2.81 1.04
N GLU A 87 23.28 2.11 0.14
CA GLU A 87 23.83 1.74 -1.17
C GLU A 87 24.23 2.96 -2.01
N ARG A 88 23.41 4.03 -2.00
CA ARG A 88 23.76 5.29 -2.69
C ARG A 88 24.98 5.96 -2.08
N ALA A 89 25.11 5.95 -0.75
CA ALA A 89 26.28 6.52 -0.08
C ALA A 89 27.55 5.73 -0.42
N ASP A 90 27.48 4.39 -0.41
CA ASP A 90 28.59 3.53 -0.78
C ASP A 90 28.99 3.73 -2.24
N ALA A 91 28.04 3.78 -3.16
CA ALA A 91 28.30 4.07 -4.57
C ALA A 91 28.97 5.44 -4.76
N ALA A 92 28.47 6.48 -4.08
CA ALA A 92 29.06 7.81 -4.14
C ALA A 92 30.50 7.83 -3.61
N LEU A 93 30.80 7.08 -2.54
CA LEU A 93 32.16 6.93 -2.03
C LEU A 93 33.08 6.23 -3.02
N GLN A 94 32.62 5.19 -3.71
CA GLN A 94 33.42 4.49 -4.73
C GLN A 94 33.75 5.42 -5.91
N VAL A 95 32.74 6.09 -6.48
CA VAL A 95 32.93 7.05 -7.57
C VAL A 95 33.89 8.18 -7.15
N SER A 96 33.75 8.69 -5.93
CA SER A 96 34.63 9.75 -5.42
C SER A 96 36.09 9.28 -5.29
N ARG A 97 36.31 8.04 -4.84
CA ARG A 97 37.65 7.44 -4.71
C ARG A 97 38.29 7.21 -6.08
N GLU A 98 37.53 6.72 -7.04
CA GLU A 98 38.00 6.52 -8.41
C GLU A 98 38.37 7.86 -9.05
N ALA A 99 37.48 8.85 -8.98
CA ALA A 99 37.75 10.20 -9.49
C ALA A 99 38.98 10.86 -8.83
N ALA A 100 39.19 10.63 -7.52
CA ALA A 100 40.38 11.12 -6.82
C ALA A 100 41.66 10.47 -7.35
N ARG A 101 41.65 9.15 -7.58
CA ARG A 101 42.80 8.42 -8.17
C ARG A 101 43.11 8.90 -9.58
N GLU A 102 42.10 9.00 -10.45
CA GLU A 102 42.29 9.51 -11.80
C GLU A 102 42.85 10.94 -11.80
N ARG A 103 42.35 11.79 -10.90
CA ARG A 103 42.85 13.16 -10.75
C ARG A 103 44.33 13.18 -10.35
N GLU A 104 44.72 12.33 -9.41
CA GLU A 104 46.10 12.22 -8.95
C GLU A 104 47.02 11.73 -10.07
N GLU A 105 46.60 10.72 -10.82
CA GLU A 105 47.34 10.21 -11.98
C GLU A 105 47.51 11.27 -13.08
N ARG A 106 46.44 12.00 -13.41
CA ARG A 106 46.50 13.11 -14.37
C ARG A 106 47.42 14.23 -13.90
N LEU A 107 47.41 14.54 -12.60
CA LEU A 107 48.29 15.57 -12.04
C LEU A 107 49.76 15.13 -12.13
N ARG A 108 50.07 13.90 -11.74
CA ARG A 108 51.43 13.34 -11.87
C ARG A 108 51.92 13.38 -13.32
N ALA A 109 51.10 12.94 -14.27
CA ALA A 109 51.45 13.00 -15.68
C ALA A 109 51.70 14.44 -16.17
N ALA A 110 50.88 15.40 -15.76
CA ALA A 110 51.05 16.81 -16.11
C ALA A 110 52.33 17.41 -15.50
N GLU A 111 52.68 17.03 -14.27
CA GLU A 111 53.92 17.46 -13.61
C GLU A 111 55.15 16.91 -14.32
N GLU A 112 55.13 15.63 -14.71
CA GLU A 112 56.18 14.98 -15.50
C GLU A 112 56.36 15.65 -16.87
N GLU A 113 55.25 15.92 -17.57
CA GLU A 113 55.29 16.62 -18.86
C GLU A 113 55.83 18.04 -18.71
N ALA A 114 55.39 18.79 -17.70
CA ALA A 114 55.87 20.14 -17.43
C ALA A 114 57.38 20.14 -17.10
N ALA A 115 57.85 19.14 -16.33
CA ALA A 115 59.28 18.96 -16.06
C ALA A 115 60.06 18.68 -17.34
N ALA A 116 59.56 17.79 -18.21
CA ALA A 116 60.18 17.49 -19.49
C ALA A 116 60.23 18.71 -20.43
N ILE A 117 59.20 19.54 -20.44
CA ILE A 117 59.19 20.81 -21.18
C ILE A 117 60.25 21.77 -20.62
N ARG A 118 60.30 21.97 -19.29
CA ARG A 118 61.29 22.84 -18.65
C ARG A 118 62.72 22.41 -18.97
N THR A 119 63.03 21.12 -18.90
CA THR A 119 64.35 20.59 -19.24
C THR A 119 64.71 20.85 -20.71
N ARG A 120 63.78 20.59 -21.64
CA ARG A 120 64.00 20.87 -23.08
C ARG A 120 64.15 22.36 -23.37
N ALA A 121 63.37 23.21 -22.71
CA ALA A 121 63.46 24.65 -22.85
C ALA A 121 64.83 25.15 -22.35
N ALA A 122 65.26 24.72 -21.17
CA ALA A 122 66.57 25.06 -20.60
C ALA A 122 67.72 24.68 -21.54
N ALA A 123 67.68 23.47 -22.12
CA ALA A 123 68.70 23.01 -23.07
C ALA A 123 68.79 23.82 -24.37
N ARG A 124 67.71 24.51 -24.77
CA ARG A 124 67.63 25.29 -26.03
C ARG A 124 67.69 26.80 -25.81
N MET A 125 67.64 27.26 -24.56
CA MET A 125 67.45 28.67 -24.22
C MET A 125 68.62 29.51 -24.70
N ASP A 126 69.86 29.08 -24.47
CA ASP A 126 71.04 29.84 -24.85
C ASP A 126 71.14 30.06 -26.37
N ASP A 127 70.86 29.02 -27.17
CA ASP A 127 70.81 29.13 -28.64
C ASP A 127 69.68 30.07 -29.10
N MET A 128 68.50 29.98 -28.49
CA MET A 128 67.38 30.87 -28.82
C MET A 128 67.70 32.34 -28.48
N VAL A 129 68.30 32.59 -27.33
CA VAL A 129 68.75 33.93 -26.91
C VAL A 129 69.81 34.46 -27.87
N ALA A 130 70.79 33.64 -28.26
CA ALA A 130 71.83 34.03 -29.21
C ALA A 130 71.24 34.43 -30.57
N ARG A 131 70.27 33.66 -31.09
CA ARG A 131 69.57 33.98 -32.34
C ARG A 131 68.78 35.28 -32.24
N ALA A 132 68.01 35.46 -31.17
CA ALA A 132 67.23 36.68 -30.94
C ALA A 132 68.13 37.93 -30.86
N LEU A 133 69.26 37.83 -30.14
CA LEU A 133 70.24 38.92 -30.08
C LEU A 133 70.88 39.22 -31.44
N ALA A 134 71.20 38.19 -32.23
CA ALA A 134 71.76 38.37 -33.57
C ALA A 134 70.76 39.05 -34.52
N GLU A 135 69.47 38.73 -34.40
CA GLU A 135 68.41 39.34 -35.18
C GLU A 135 68.15 40.80 -34.77
N ALA A 136 68.10 41.08 -33.45
CA ALA A 136 67.98 42.44 -32.94
C ALA A 136 69.17 43.33 -33.38
N ARG A 137 70.40 42.79 -33.36
CA ARG A 137 71.58 43.51 -33.87
C ARG A 137 71.45 43.81 -35.37
N ARG A 138 70.95 42.88 -36.18
CA ARG A 138 70.72 43.12 -37.62
C ARG A 138 69.69 44.22 -37.85
N ALA A 139 68.61 44.22 -37.08
CA ALA A 139 67.58 45.25 -37.18
C ALA A 139 68.13 46.64 -36.83
N LEU A 140 68.91 46.75 -35.74
CA LEU A 140 69.53 48.02 -35.35
C LEU A 140 70.52 48.55 -36.38
N VAL A 141 71.30 47.69 -37.02
CA VAL A 141 72.22 48.10 -38.11
C VAL A 141 71.45 48.52 -39.36
N ALA A 142 70.31 47.89 -39.65
CA ALA A 142 69.44 48.27 -40.76
C ALA A 142 68.73 49.62 -40.53
N GLU A 143 68.36 49.95 -39.28
CA GLU A 143 67.79 51.25 -38.91
C GLU A 143 68.84 52.36 -38.81
N ALA A 144 70.09 52.03 -38.48
CA ALA A 144 71.17 53.00 -38.38
C ALA A 144 71.65 53.54 -39.74
N GLY A 145 71.37 52.84 -40.85
CA GLY A 145 71.87 53.18 -42.19
C GLY A 145 73.41 53.15 -42.28
N PRO A 146 73.99 53.08 -43.49
CA PRO A 146 75.44 53.18 -43.67
C PRO A 146 76.00 54.53 -43.20
#